data_AF-B1KDH1-F1
#
_entry.id   AF-B1KDH1-F1
#
_cell.length_a   1.000
_cell.length_b   1.000
_cell.length_c   1.000
_cell.angle_alpha   90.00
_cell.angle_beta   90.00
_cell.angle_gamma   90.00
#
_symmetry.space_group_name_H-M   'P 1'
#
loop_
_entity.id
_entity.type
_entity.pdbx_description
1 polymer ?
#
loop_
_entity_poly.entity_id
_entity_poly.type
_entity_poly.pdbx_seq_one_letter_code
_entity_poly.pdbx_strand_id
1 'polypeptide(L)'
;MKEIEHWNKSNEVFGLQLPDGWFGRPGDNQHRLTYSLERENKLILELDNQLYLIFTKPLMIEKSGNDLVISNFKQLIFDYQGCGDMRSHNKPYGSGVVTLVSYNW
;
A
#
# COMPACT_ATOMS: atom_id res chain seq x y z
N MET A 1 -1.41 8.04 -10.69
CA MET A 1 -2.50 8.38 -9.75
C MET A 1 -3.84 7.79 -10.17
N LYS A 2 -4.25 8.03 -11.43
CA LYS A 2 -5.57 7.63 -11.93
C LYS A 2 -5.86 6.14 -11.75
N GLU A 3 -4.87 5.25 -11.89
CA GLU A 3 -5.09 3.81 -11.66
C GLU A 3 -5.50 3.50 -10.22
N ILE A 4 -4.80 4.06 -9.21
CA ILE A 4 -5.07 3.79 -7.79
C ILE A 4 -6.46 4.30 -7.41
N GLU A 5 -6.77 5.55 -7.76
CA GLU A 5 -8.08 6.16 -7.52
C GLU A 5 -9.21 5.37 -8.19
N HIS A 6 -9.01 4.95 -9.43
CA HIS A 6 -10.01 4.17 -10.16
C HIS A 6 -10.21 2.79 -9.53
N TRP A 7 -9.12 2.11 -9.18
CA TRP A 7 -9.18 0.80 -8.53
C TRP A 7 -9.85 0.86 -7.14
N ASN A 8 -9.54 1.89 -6.35
CA ASN A 8 -10.10 2.09 -5.01
C ASN A 8 -11.62 2.35 -5.02
N LYS A 9 -12.17 2.94 -6.09
CA LYS A 9 -13.62 3.11 -6.23
C LYS A 9 -14.39 1.78 -6.30
N SER A 10 -13.76 0.72 -6.78
CA SER A 10 -14.34 -0.63 -6.84
C SER A 10 -13.94 -1.50 -5.64
N ASN A 11 -12.99 -1.04 -4.83
CA ASN A 11 -12.40 -1.80 -3.72
C ASN A 11 -12.28 -0.87 -2.50
N GLU A 12 -13.35 -0.75 -1.73
CA GLU A 12 -13.36 0.13 -0.55
C GLU A 12 -12.38 -0.30 0.54
N VAL A 13 -12.14 -1.60 0.64
CA VAL A 13 -11.25 -2.26 1.60
C VAL A 13 -10.41 -3.30 0.88
N PHE A 14 -9.17 -3.49 1.33
CA PHE A 14 -8.23 -4.44 0.74
C PHE A 14 -7.24 -4.97 1.77
N GLY A 15 -6.68 -6.14 1.48
CA GLY A 15 -5.54 -6.68 2.21
C GLY A 15 -4.24 -6.02 1.76
N LEU A 16 -3.20 -6.06 2.59
CA LEU A 16 -1.89 -5.51 2.28
C LEU A 16 -0.81 -6.58 2.31
N GLN A 17 -0.18 -6.82 1.16
CA GLN A 17 1.08 -7.55 1.06
C GLN A 17 2.23 -6.59 0.80
N LEU A 18 3.24 -6.67 1.65
CA LEU A 18 4.52 -5.97 1.56
C LEU A 18 5.57 -6.89 0.92
N PRO A 19 6.77 -6.37 0.62
CA PRO A 19 7.85 -7.21 0.07
C PRO A 19 8.25 -8.39 0.96
N ASP A 20 8.03 -8.30 2.28
CA ASP A 20 8.31 -9.37 3.26
C ASP A 20 7.08 -10.23 3.59
N GLY A 21 5.96 -10.05 2.89
CA GLY A 21 4.74 -10.84 3.03
C GLY A 21 3.55 -10.04 3.55
N TRP A 22 2.58 -10.74 4.14
CA TRP A 22 1.34 -10.11 4.61
C TRP A 22 1.58 -9.18 5.79
N PHE A 23 1.02 -7.98 5.72
CA PHE A 23 0.86 -7.12 6.89
C PHE A 23 -0.44 -7.49 7.62
N GLY A 24 -0.30 -8.09 8.79
CA GLY A 24 -1.42 -8.71 9.50
C GLY A 24 -1.73 -10.13 9.02
N ARG A 25 -2.89 -10.64 9.40
CA ARG A 25 -3.36 -11.98 9.03
C ARG A 25 -4.09 -11.94 7.68
N PRO A 26 -3.71 -12.79 6.72
CA PRO A 26 -4.40 -12.89 5.42
C PRO A 26 -5.90 -13.10 5.61
N GLY A 27 -6.72 -12.34 4.88
CA GLY A 27 -8.19 -12.44 4.97
C GLY A 27 -8.83 -11.64 6.10
N ASP A 28 -8.12 -11.40 7.20
CA ASP A 28 -8.68 -10.76 8.40
C ASP A 28 -8.38 -9.25 8.47
N ASN A 29 -7.18 -8.84 8.08
CA ASN A 29 -6.78 -7.43 8.13
C ASN A 29 -7.17 -6.67 6.86
N GLN A 30 -8.15 -5.78 7.00
CA GLN A 30 -8.65 -4.92 5.94
C GLN A 30 -8.19 -3.48 6.16
N HIS A 31 -7.68 -2.86 5.09
CA HIS A 31 -7.22 -1.49 5.06
C HIS A 31 -8.03 -0.67 4.07
N ARG A 32 -8.22 0.62 4.35
CA ARG A 32 -8.84 1.58 3.44
C ARG A 32 -7.82 2.63 3.01
N LEU A 33 -7.78 2.96 1.73
CA LEU A 33 -7.05 4.14 1.26
C LEU A 33 -7.77 5.40 1.75
N THR A 34 -7.08 6.18 2.57
CA THR A 34 -7.62 7.40 3.21
C THR A 34 -7.07 8.66 2.56
N TYR A 35 -5.83 8.60 2.09
CA TYR A 35 -5.22 9.67 1.31
C TYR A 35 -4.25 9.11 0.28
N SER A 36 -4.09 9.82 -0.85
CA SER A 36 -3.06 9.51 -1.82
C SER A 36 -2.48 10.80 -2.39
N LEU A 37 -1.16 10.80 -2.61
CA LEU A 37 -0.43 11.93 -3.14
C LEU A 37 0.64 11.48 -4.11
N GLU A 38 0.56 11.98 -5.33
CA GLU A 38 1.61 11.82 -6.32
C GLU A 38 2.41 13.11 -6.49
N ARG A 39 3.73 12.93 -6.53
CA ARG A 39 4.74 13.94 -6.82
C ARG A 39 5.66 13.42 -7.91
N GLU A 40 6.55 14.27 -8.40
CA GLU A 40 7.51 13.92 -9.44
C GLU A 40 8.35 12.68 -9.07
N ASN A 41 8.87 12.64 -7.83
CA ASN A 41 9.78 11.60 -7.36
C ASN A 41 9.19 10.65 -6.31
N LYS A 42 7.93 10.88 -5.90
CA LYS A 42 7.30 10.15 -4.80
C LYS A 42 5.86 9.79 -5.13
N LEU A 43 5.42 8.65 -4.58
CA LEU A 43 4.01 8.31 -4.41
C LEU A 43 3.80 8.01 -2.93
N ILE A 44 2.80 8.63 -2.32
CA ILE A 44 2.44 8.42 -0.91
C ILE A 44 1.01 7.91 -0.88
N LEU A 45 0.80 6.79 -0.20
CA LEU A 45 -0.52 6.25 0.12
C LEU A 45 -0.66 6.21 1.63
N GLU A 46 -1.74 6.80 2.14
CA GLU A 46 -2.14 6.70 3.54
C GLU A 46 -3.28 5.70 3.68
N LEU A 47 -3.13 4.77 4.59
CA LEU A 47 -4.13 3.76 4.91
C LEU A 47 -4.62 3.98 6.34
N ASP A 48 -5.94 3.90 6.52
CA ASP A 48 -6.63 3.98 7.81
C ASP A 48 -6.25 5.21 8.66
N ASN A 49 -5.83 6.31 8.03
CA ASN A 49 -5.31 7.53 8.67
C ASN A 49 -4.09 7.32 9.59
N GLN A 50 -3.35 6.22 9.45
CA GLN A 50 -2.25 5.88 10.37
C GLN A 50 -1.07 5.11 9.75
N LEU A 51 -1.25 4.50 8.58
CA LEU A 51 -0.21 3.76 7.89
C LEU A 51 0.19 4.52 6.62
N TYR A 52 1.48 4.67 6.36
CA TYR A 52 2.00 5.34 5.18
C TYR A 52 2.88 4.40 4.36
N LEU A 53 2.54 4.24 3.09
CA LEU A 53 3.39 3.65 2.07
C LEU A 53 4.00 4.78 1.23
N ILE A 54 5.30 5.02 1.42
CA ILE A 54 6.03 6.10 0.76
C ILE A 54 7.00 5.49 -0.26
N PHE A 55 6.61 5.52 -1.53
CA PHE A 55 7.39 5.01 -2.64
C PHE A 55 8.28 6.09 -3.24
N THR A 56 9.50 5.70 -3.62
CA THR A 56 10.43 6.50 -4.43
C THR A 56 10.41 6.01 -5.87
N LYS A 57 10.17 6.93 -6.80
CA LYS A 57 10.08 6.66 -8.23
C LYS A 57 11.46 6.37 -8.87
N PRO A 58 11.52 5.77 -10.08
CA PRO A 58 10.40 5.22 -10.85
C PRO A 58 9.71 4.10 -10.09
N LEU A 59 8.47 3.81 -10.45
CA LEU A 59 7.67 2.67 -9.99
C LEU A 59 6.71 2.29 -11.10
N MET A 60 6.17 1.08 -11.03
CA MET A 60 5.14 0.58 -11.93
C MET A 60 3.89 0.27 -11.10
N ILE A 61 2.73 0.63 -11.63
CA ILE A 61 1.42 0.31 -11.04
C ILE A 61 0.64 -0.45 -12.10
N GLU A 62 0.18 -1.64 -11.77
CA GLU A 62 -0.59 -2.46 -12.68
C GLU A 62 -1.74 -3.15 -11.95
N LYS A 63 -2.82 -3.42 -12.68
CA LYS A 63 -3.91 -4.25 -12.19
C LYS A 63 -3.59 -5.70 -12.58
N SER A 64 -3.60 -6.60 -11.60
CA SER A 64 -3.41 -8.04 -11.80
C SER A 64 -4.64 -8.78 -11.29
N GLY A 65 -5.50 -9.25 -12.21
CA GLY A 65 -6.83 -9.73 -11.80
C GLY A 65 -7.64 -8.61 -11.15
N ASN A 66 -8.09 -8.81 -9.91
CA ASN A 66 -8.77 -7.77 -9.12
C ASN A 66 -7.81 -6.98 -8.22
N ASP A 67 -6.54 -7.36 -8.13
CA ASP A 67 -5.56 -6.73 -7.25
C ASP A 67 -4.87 -5.53 -7.92
N LEU A 68 -4.30 -4.65 -7.09
CA LEU A 68 -3.43 -3.58 -7.54
C LEU A 68 -2.00 -3.88 -7.08
N VAL A 69 -1.09 -3.98 -8.05
CA VAL A 69 0.31 -4.34 -7.83
C VAL A 69 1.19 -3.13 -8.09
N ILE A 70 2.07 -2.82 -7.12
CA ILE A 70 3.05 -1.75 -7.20
C ILE A 70 4.45 -2.37 -7.12
N SER A 71 5.23 -2.20 -8.17
CA SER A 71 6.55 -2.82 -8.33
C SER A 71 7.57 -1.83 -8.90
N ASN A 72 8.81 -2.28 -9.11
CA ASN A 72 9.90 -1.49 -9.74
C ASN A 72 10.19 -0.12 -9.06
N PHE A 73 9.79 0.04 -7.79
CA PHE A 73 10.12 1.22 -7.00
C PHE A 73 11.60 1.21 -6.60
N LYS A 74 12.24 2.40 -6.53
CA LYS A 74 13.62 2.52 -6.01
C LYS A 74 13.72 2.26 -4.51
N GLN A 75 12.67 2.61 -3.78
CA GLN A 75 12.58 2.44 -2.34
C GLN A 75 11.12 2.52 -1.92
N LEU A 76 10.76 1.75 -0.89
CA LEU A 76 9.53 1.91 -0.13
C LEU A 76 9.89 2.13 1.33
N ILE A 77 9.26 3.11 1.97
CA ILE A 77 9.17 3.20 3.42
C ILE A 77 7.73 2.87 3.81
N PHE A 78 7.54 1.84 4.63
CA PHE A 78 6.28 1.59 5.32
C PHE A 78 6.40 2.12 6.74
N ASP A 79 5.72 3.23 7.02
CA ASP A 79 5.69 3.89 8.33
C ASP A 79 4.30 3.68 8.95
N TYR A 80 4.24 3.24 10.20
CA TYR A 80 2.96 3.01 10.86
C TYR A 80 3.04 3.11 12.37
N GLN A 81 1.89 3.30 13.01
CA GLN A 81 1.73 3.23 14.45
C GLN A 81 1.11 1.89 14.87
N GLY A 82 1.62 1.32 15.97
CA GLY A 82 1.05 0.11 16.56
C GLY A 82 -0.36 0.36 17.12
N CYS A 83 -1.28 -0.56 16.82
CA CYS A 83 -2.64 -0.48 17.33
C CYS A 83 -2.65 -0.77 18.85
N GLY A 84 -2.99 0.24 19.64
CA GLY A 84 -3.13 0.14 21.11
C GLY A 84 -1.93 0.63 21.92
N ASP A 85 -0.74 0.76 21.32
CA ASP A 85 0.46 1.32 21.98
C ASP A 85 0.95 2.64 21.37
N MET A 86 0.44 3.02 20.19
CA MET A 86 0.86 4.20 19.42
C MET A 86 2.36 4.25 19.14
N ARG A 87 3.04 3.11 19.24
CA ARG A 87 4.48 3.03 19.01
C ARG A 87 4.74 3.21 17.53
N SER A 88 5.70 4.07 17.19
CA SER A 88 6.11 4.23 15.81
C SER A 88 6.93 3.03 15.34
N HIS A 89 6.63 2.58 14.13
CA HIS A 89 7.34 1.55 13.41
C HIS A 89 7.69 2.08 12.03
N ASN A 90 8.88 1.73 11.56
CA ASN A 90 9.27 1.96 10.18
C ASN A 90 9.89 0.68 9.59
N LYS A 91 9.59 0.42 8.31
CA LYS A 91 10.17 -0.67 7.54
C LYS A 91 10.65 -0.15 6.18
N PRO A 92 11.97 -0.03 5.97
CA PRO A 92 12.52 0.31 4.67
C PRO A 92 12.68 -0.94 3.79
N TYR A 93 12.32 -0.81 2.51
CA TYR A 93 12.57 -1.79 1.46
C TYR A 93 13.31 -1.14 0.30
N GLY A 94 14.40 -1.75 -0.16
CA GLY A 94 15.18 -1.28 -1.32
C GLY A 94 14.60 -1.73 -2.67
N SER A 95 13.74 -2.74 -2.67
CA SER A 95 13.06 -3.28 -3.85
C SER A 95 11.94 -4.23 -3.40
N GLY A 96 11.06 -4.60 -4.32
CA GLY A 96 10.06 -5.65 -4.08
C GLY A 96 8.75 -5.36 -4.81
N VAL A 97 7.70 -5.99 -4.30
CA VAL A 97 6.34 -5.84 -4.79
C VAL A 97 5.44 -5.55 -3.59
N VAL A 98 4.55 -4.56 -3.74
CA VAL A 98 3.43 -4.33 -2.84
C VAL A 98 2.16 -4.68 -3.58
N THR A 99 1.28 -5.43 -2.94
CA THR A 99 -0.04 -5.78 -3.50
C THR A 99 -1.13 -5.28 -2.57
N LEU A 100 -2.05 -4.48 -3.12
CA LEU A 100 -3.35 -4.20 -2.52
C LEU A 100 -4.30 -5.29 -2.99
N VAL A 101 -4.58 -6.24 -2.10
CA VAL A 101 -5.30 -7.48 -2.42
C VAL A 101 -6.80 -7.24 -2.29
N SER A 102 -7.53 -7.44 -3.38
CA SER A 102 -8.98 -7.29 -3.40
C SER A 102 -9.67 -8.43 -2.66
N TYR A 103 -10.81 -8.13 -2.04
CA TYR A 103 -11.72 -9.13 -1.46
C TYR A 103 -12.91 -9.47 -2.37
N ASN A 104 -12.98 -8.89 -3.57
CA ASN A 104 -14.05 -9.19 -4.51
C ASN A 104 -13.70 -10.47 -5.30
N TRP A 105 -14.47 -11.53 -5.05
CA TRP A 105 -14.41 -12.82 -5.73
C TRP A 105 -15.28 -12.80 -6.99
#